data_AF-A0A811P0L3-F1
#
_entry.id   AF-A0A811P0L3-F1
#
_cell.length_a   1.000
_cell.length_b   1.000
_cell.length_c   1.000
_cell.angle_alpha   90.00
_cell.angle_beta   90.00
_cell.angle_gamma   90.00
#
_symmetry.space_group_name_H-M   'P 1'
#
loop_
_entity.id
_entity.type
_entity.pdbx_description
1 polymer ?
#
loop_
_entity_poly.entity_id
_entity_poly.type
_entity_poly.pdbx_seq_one_letter_code
_entity_poly.pdbx_strand_id
1 'polypeptide(L)'
;MSPIIFQCLVVPFLGGETDTKIVRENLEKLKTALVVYEARLSRFEYLAGDFVSLADINHFPAAYYLLGGSHASVLDAYPHVKAWLAEVMDRQSVNKVVELMKLPSA
;
A
#
# COMPACT_ATOMS: atom_id res chain seq x y z
N MET A 1 4.50 -1.43 -4.90
CA MET A 1 3.82 -2.36 -3.97
C MET A 1 3.47 -3.70 -4.64
N SER A 2 2.98 -3.73 -5.88
CA SER A 2 2.44 -4.94 -6.51
C SER A 2 3.34 -6.19 -6.52
N PRO A 3 4.65 -6.12 -6.82
CA PRO A 3 5.50 -7.31 -6.77
C PRO A 3 5.65 -7.92 -5.37
N ILE A 4 5.64 -7.07 -4.33
CA ILE A 4 5.69 -7.50 -2.93
C ILE A 4 4.40 -8.26 -2.61
N ILE A 5 3.24 -7.67 -2.93
CA ILE A 5 1.93 -8.29 -2.67
C ILE A 5 1.79 -9.61 -3.44
N PHE A 6 2.21 -9.64 -4.70
CA PHE A 6 2.14 -10.85 -5.51
C PHE A 6 2.95 -11.99 -4.87
N GLN A 7 4.18 -11.73 -4.44
CA GLN A 7 5.06 -12.73 -3.83
C GLN A 7 4.63 -13.13 -2.41
N CYS A 8 4.12 -12.18 -1.61
CA CYS A 8 3.75 -12.44 -0.21
C CYS A 8 2.32 -12.99 -0.05
N LEU A 9 1.43 -12.76 -1.01
CA LEU A 9 0.01 -13.14 -0.91
C LEU A 9 -0.41 -14.11 -2.02
N VAL A 10 -0.20 -13.74 -3.29
CA VAL A 10 -0.74 -14.50 -4.43
C VAL A 10 0.01 -15.81 -4.64
N VAL A 11 1.34 -15.79 -4.61
CA VAL A 11 2.15 -17.01 -4.80
C VAL A 11 1.85 -18.06 -3.72
N PRO A 12 1.85 -17.73 -2.42
CA PRO A 12 1.44 -18.68 -1.36
C PRO A 12 0.01 -19.18 -1.51
N PHE A 13 -0.93 -18.29 -1.87
CA PHE A 13 -2.32 -18.68 -2.10
C PHE A 13 -2.47 -19.71 -3.22
N LEU A 14 -1.59 -19.68 -4.22
CA LEU A 14 -1.54 -20.65 -5.31
C LEU A 14 -0.67 -21.89 -4.99
N GLY A 15 -0.21 -22.05 -3.75
CA GLY A 15 0.60 -23.19 -3.31
C GLY A 15 2.10 -23.09 -3.63
N GLY A 16 2.58 -21.93 -4.05
CA GLY A 16 3.99 -21.66 -4.26
C GLY A 16 4.69 -21.08 -3.02
N GLU A 17 6.02 -20.94 -3.10
CA GLU A 17 6.82 -20.30 -2.05
C GLU A 17 7.17 -18.86 -2.42
N THR A 18 7.12 -17.96 -1.43
CA THR A 18 7.51 -16.55 -1.61
C THR A 18 8.99 -16.41 -1.99
N ASP A 19 9.26 -15.75 -3.11
CA ASP A 19 10.63 -15.37 -3.46
C ASP A 19 11.08 -14.16 -2.64
N THR A 20 11.84 -14.42 -1.58
CA THR A 20 12.35 -13.38 -0.68
C THR A 20 13.33 -12.40 -1.35
N LYS A 21 13.97 -12.79 -2.46
CA LYS A 21 14.87 -11.90 -3.20
C LYS A 21 14.05 -10.85 -3.94
N ILE A 22 13.00 -11.27 -4.65
CA ILE A 22 12.07 -10.35 -5.33
C ILE A 22 11.43 -9.39 -4.32
N VAL A 23 11.00 -9.89 -3.17
CA VAL A 23 10.41 -9.05 -2.11
C VAL A 23 11.41 -7.98 -1.64
N ARG A 24 12.64 -8.36 -1.28
CA ARG A 24 13.67 -7.42 -0.81
C ARG A 24 14.03 -6.37 -1.84
N GLU A 25 14.26 -6.77 -3.09
CA GLU A 25 14.58 -5.83 -4.18
C GLU A 25 13.46 -4.81 -4.42
N ASN A 26 12.20 -5.25 -4.33
CA ASN A 26 11.06 -4.36 -4.54
C ASN A 26 10.72 -3.51 -3.31
N LEU A 27 11.09 -3.95 -2.10
CA LEU A 27 11.02 -3.10 -0.90
C LEU A 27 11.99 -1.92 -0.99
N GLU A 28 13.22 -2.11 -1.49
CA GLU A 28 14.15 -1.00 -1.69
C GLU A 28 13.64 -0.01 -2.76
N LYS A 29 13.08 -0.53 -3.86
CA LYS A 29 12.42 0.32 -4.88
C LYS A 29 11.24 1.09 -4.30
N LEU A 30 10.45 0.45 -3.44
CA LEU A 30 9.32 1.08 -2.76
C LEU A 30 9.79 2.21 -1.85
N LYS A 31 10.83 2.01 -1.04
CA LYS A 31 11.41 3.05 -0.18
C LYS A 31 11.81 4.29 -0.97
N THR A 32 12.44 4.13 -2.13
CA THR A 32 12.80 5.26 -3.01
C THR A 32 11.57 6.05 -3.46
N ALA A 33 10.48 5.37 -3.84
CA ALA A 33 9.23 6.04 -4.19
C ALA A 33 8.57 6.72 -2.98
N LEU A 34 8.62 6.08 -1.80
CA LEU A 34 8.06 6.64 -0.56
C LEU A 34 8.78 7.91 -0.12
N VAL A 35 10.10 8.05 -0.34
CA VAL A 35 10.83 9.31 -0.10
C VAL A 35 10.24 10.45 -0.93
N VAL A 36 9.91 10.20 -2.20
CA VAL A 36 9.29 11.22 -3.07
C VAL A 36 7.87 11.55 -2.62
N TYR A 37 7.10 10.54 -2.22
CA TYR A 37 5.73 10.72 -1.76
C TYR A 37 5.69 11.49 -0.43
N GLU A 38 6.61 11.18 0.48
CA GLU A 38 6.77 11.88 1.76
C GLU A 38 7.05 13.37 1.52
N ALA A 39 8.00 13.69 0.64
CA ALA A 39 8.29 15.09 0.27
C ALA A 39 7.07 15.78 -0.39
N ARG A 40 6.31 15.06 -1.22
CA ARG A 40 5.09 15.58 -1.86
C ARG A 40 4.00 15.87 -0.83
N LEU A 41 3.72 14.92 0.05
CA LEU A 41 2.64 14.96 1.04
C LEU A 41 2.97 15.84 2.25
N SER A 42 4.26 16.18 2.45
CA SER A 42 4.64 17.25 3.38
C SER A 42 4.20 18.65 2.92
N ARG A 43 3.81 18.80 1.65
CA ARG A 43 3.47 20.09 1.03
C ARG A 43 2.03 20.20 0.54
N PHE A 44 1.37 19.07 0.29
CA PHE A 44 0.01 18.98 -0.24
C PHE A 44 -0.73 17.88 0.50
N GLU A 45 -2.04 18.04 0.68
CA GLU A 45 -2.86 17.03 1.39
C GLU A 45 -2.90 15.68 0.64
N TYR A 46 -2.91 15.72 -0.69
CA TYR A 46 -3.02 14.53 -1.55
C TYR A 46 -2.00 14.55 -2.70
N LEU A 47 -1.89 13.44 -3.43
CA LEU A 47 -0.88 13.30 -4.47
C LEU A 47 -1.04 14.33 -5.60
N ALA A 48 -2.29 14.61 -5.99
CA ALA A 48 -2.61 15.58 -7.05
C ALA A 48 -2.67 17.04 -6.59
N GLY A 49 -2.56 17.32 -5.29
CA GLY A 49 -2.75 18.64 -4.69
C GLY A 49 -3.66 18.55 -3.47
N ASP A 50 -4.38 19.63 -3.16
CA ASP A 50 -5.21 19.70 -1.93
C ASP A 50 -6.65 19.21 -2.18
N PHE A 51 -6.78 18.13 -2.94
CA PHE A 51 -8.05 17.46 -3.20
C PHE A 51 -7.83 15.99 -3.52
N VAL A 52 -8.80 15.15 -3.14
CA VAL A 52 -8.77 13.72 -3.48
C VAL A 52 -8.96 13.52 -4.97
N SER A 53 -8.09 12.71 -5.54
CA SER A 53 -8.09 12.38 -6.95
C SER A 53 -8.04 10.87 -7.18
N LEU A 54 -8.18 10.47 -8.45
CA LEU A 54 -7.94 9.09 -8.84
C LEU A 54 -6.51 8.64 -8.51
N ALA A 55 -5.53 9.56 -8.46
CA ALA A 55 -4.16 9.23 -8.07
C ALA A 55 -4.13 8.66 -6.65
N ASP A 56 -4.96 9.13 -5.73
CA ASP A 56 -5.00 8.66 -4.35
C ASP A 56 -5.72 7.32 -4.24
N ILE A 57 -6.91 7.23 -4.85
CA ILE A 57 -7.75 6.03 -4.81
C ILE A 57 -7.06 4.84 -5.49
N ASN A 58 -6.30 5.04 -6.56
CA ASN A 58 -5.63 3.93 -7.24
C ASN A 58 -4.59 3.20 -6.35
N HIS A 59 -4.11 3.83 -5.27
CA HIS A 59 -3.14 3.22 -4.35
C HIS A 59 -3.78 2.35 -3.28
N PHE A 60 -5.05 2.58 -2.92
CA PHE A 60 -5.67 1.94 -1.74
C PHE A 60 -5.65 0.39 -1.80
N PRO A 61 -5.93 -0.30 -2.93
CA PRO A 61 -6.02 -1.75 -2.89
C PRO A 61 -4.68 -2.39 -2.56
N ALA A 62 -3.60 -1.83 -3.11
CA ALA A 62 -2.25 -2.30 -2.83
C ALA A 62 -1.80 -1.91 -1.42
N ALA A 63 -2.15 -0.71 -0.95
CA ALA A 63 -1.84 -0.27 0.41
C ALA A 63 -2.53 -1.16 1.46
N TYR A 64 -3.80 -1.54 1.24
CA TYR A 64 -4.54 -2.46 2.12
C TYR A 64 -3.79 -3.77 2.36
N TYR A 65 -3.37 -4.45 1.30
CA TYR A 65 -2.64 -5.71 1.43
C TYR A 65 -1.23 -5.53 2.02
N LEU A 66 -0.55 -4.42 1.73
CA LEU A 66 0.74 -4.12 2.34
C LEU A 66 0.61 -3.91 3.85
N LEU A 67 -0.40 -3.16 4.29
CA LEU A 67 -0.69 -2.86 5.69
C LEU A 67 -1.12 -4.11 6.48
N GLY A 68 -1.82 -5.04 5.84
CA GLY A 68 -2.15 -6.34 6.43
C GLY A 68 -1.01 -7.37 6.41
N GLY A 69 0.10 -7.07 5.75
CA GLY A 69 1.22 -7.99 5.55
C GLY A 69 2.41 -7.76 6.50
N SER A 70 3.40 -8.66 6.42
CA SER A 70 4.62 -8.64 7.24
C SER A 70 5.56 -7.45 6.98
N HIS A 71 5.28 -6.65 5.95
CA HIS A 71 6.11 -5.53 5.52
C HIS A 71 5.48 -4.16 5.75
N ALA A 72 4.35 -4.08 6.49
CA ALA A 72 3.67 -2.83 6.81
C ALA A 72 4.58 -1.79 7.48
N SER A 73 5.54 -2.24 8.30
CA SER A 73 6.48 -1.37 9.04
C SER A 73 7.39 -0.52 8.15
N VAL A 74 7.48 -0.82 6.84
CA VAL A 74 8.21 0.05 5.91
C VAL A 74 7.64 1.48 5.90
N LEU A 75 6.35 1.64 6.20
CA LEU A 75 5.66 2.93 6.21
C LEU A 75 5.97 3.75 7.47
N ASP A 76 6.51 3.15 8.53
CA ASP A 76 6.78 3.85 9.80
C ASP A 76 7.85 4.94 9.66
N ALA A 77 8.71 4.82 8.64
CA ALA A 77 9.71 5.82 8.31
C ALA A 77 9.14 7.04 7.54
N TYR A 78 7.87 7.01 7.14
CA TYR A 78 7.23 7.99 6.25
C TYR A 78 5.90 8.47 6.84
N PRO A 79 5.91 9.34 7.87
CA PRO A 79 4.71 9.73 8.60
C PRO A 79 3.64 10.41 7.74
N HIS A 80 4.01 11.26 6.76
CA HIS A 80 3.02 11.91 5.89
C HIS A 80 2.38 10.90 4.93
N VAL A 81 3.16 9.97 4.37
CA VAL A 81 2.61 8.86 3.56
C VAL A 81 1.66 8.00 4.41
N LYS A 82 2.05 7.65 5.64
CA LYS A 82 1.24 6.83 6.53
C LYS A 82 -0.08 7.52 6.90
N ALA A 83 -0.05 8.82 7.18
CA ALA A 83 -1.24 9.62 7.45
C ALA A 83 -2.16 9.70 6.22
N TRP A 84 -1.62 10.01 5.05
CA TRP A 84 -2.36 10.04 3.78
C TRP A 84 -3.05 8.71 3.47
N LEU A 85 -2.34 7.57 3.64
CA LEU A 85 -2.96 6.25 3.46
C LEU A 85 -4.10 6.02 4.46
N ALA A 86 -3.94 6.40 5.72
CA ALA A 86 -5.00 6.27 6.71
C ALA A 86 -6.25 7.08 6.33
N GLU A 87 -6.07 8.31 5.86
CA GLU A 87 -7.18 9.16 5.40
C GLU A 87 -7.88 8.61 4.15
N VAL A 88 -7.12 8.05 3.19
CA VAL A 88 -7.69 7.38 2.02
C VAL A 88 -8.50 6.14 2.44
N MET A 89 -7.99 5.38 3.41
CA MET A 89 -8.64 4.15 3.90
C MET A 89 -9.89 4.41 4.74
N ASP A 90 -9.95 5.53 5.47
CA ASP A 90 -11.12 5.90 6.30
C ASP A 90 -12.37 6.25 5.48
N ARG A 91 -12.22 6.52 4.17
CA ARG A 91 -13.33 6.91 3.30
C ARG A 91 -14.38 5.80 3.22
N GLN A 92 -15.65 6.17 3.36
CA GLN A 92 -16.78 5.22 3.31
C GLN A 92 -16.81 4.37 2.03
N SER A 93 -16.46 4.94 0.88
CA SER A 93 -16.38 4.22 -0.40
C SER A 93 -15.26 3.18 -0.41
N VAL A 94 -14.10 3.50 0.15
CA VAL A 94 -12.96 2.59 0.27
C VAL A 94 -13.28 1.47 1.25
N ASN A 95 -13.83 1.80 2.42
CA ASN A 95 -14.27 0.81 3.41
C ASN A 95 -15.27 -0.21 2.83
N LYS A 96 -16.24 0.23 2.02
CA LYS A 96 -17.16 -0.69 1.32
C LYS A 96 -16.43 -1.68 0.41
N VAL A 97 -15.38 -1.26 -0.29
CA VAL A 97 -14.60 -2.15 -1.17
C VAL A 97 -13.67 -3.04 -0.36
N VAL A 98 -13.09 -2.54 0.73
CA VAL A 98 -12.26 -3.33 1.65
C VAL A 98 -13.02 -4.54 2.19
N GLU A 99 -14.30 -4.38 2.55
CA GLU A 99 -15.14 -5.51 2.96
C GLU A 99 -15.26 -6.60 1.87
N LEU A 100 -15.27 -6.21 0.60
CA LEU A 100 -15.30 -7.13 -0.56
C LEU A 100 -13.93 -7.72 -0.89
N MET A 101 -12.85 -7.09 -0.46
CA MET A 101 -11.47 -7.53 -0.68
C MET A 101 -10.99 -8.53 0.37
N LYS A 102 -11.71 -8.69 1.49
CA LYS A 102 -11.40 -9.74 2.47
C LYS A 102 -11.43 -11.08 1.76
N LEU A 103 -10.33 -11.82 1.85
CA LEU A 103 -10.29 -13.18 1.34
C LEU A 103 -11.35 -14.00 2.11
N PRO A 104 -12.11 -14.87 1.42
CA PRO A 104 -13.01 -15.79 2.11
C PRO A 104 -12.20 -16.58 3.14
N SER A 105 -12.72 -16.71 4.35
CA SER A 105 -12.19 -17.66 5.33
C SER A 105 -12.07 -19.02 4.65
N ALA A 106 -10.87 -19.60 4.66
CA ALA A 106 -10.68 -21.01 4.32
C ALA A 106 -11.41 -21.91 5.33
#